data_AF-X1CGJ6-F1
#
_entry.id   AF-X1CGJ6-F1
#
_cell.length_a   1.000
_cell.length_b   1.000
_cell.length_c   1.000
_cell.angle_alpha   90.00
_cell.angle_beta   90.00
_cell.angle_gamma   90.00
#
_symmetry.space_group_name_H-M   'P 1'
#
loop_
_entity.id
_entity.type
_entity.pdbx_description
1 polymer ?
#
loop_
_entity_poly.entity_id
_entity_poly.type
_entity_poly.pdbx_seq_one_letter_code
_entity_poly.pdbx_strand_id
1 'polypeptide(L)'
;MAFCPEKQVDGNPVLEICKFVIFPELKGESFLIERPEKFGGNLEFGSYEELENAFVKDLHPLDLKNATASYVNKILEPVHAYFKKHPENYNKMKEVGIIQ
;
A
#
# COMPACT_ATOMS: atom_id res chain seq x y z
N MET A 1 -10.21 7.11 -6.01
CA MET A 1 -9.04 7.44 -5.17
C MET A 1 -9.41 7.22 -3.72
N ALA A 2 -8.53 6.62 -2.91
CA ALA A 2 -8.79 6.39 -1.49
C ALA A 2 -8.82 7.70 -0.69
N PHE A 3 -9.63 7.74 0.37
CA PHE A 3 -9.65 8.81 1.37
C PHE A 3 -8.30 8.84 2.11
N CYS A 4 -7.61 9.98 2.11
CA CYS A 4 -6.34 10.18 2.82
C CYS A 4 -6.10 11.70 2.93
N PRO A 5 -6.81 12.38 3.83
CA PRO A 5 -6.61 13.79 4.11
C PRO A 5 -5.21 14.06 4.68
N GLU A 6 -4.63 15.21 4.32
CA GLU A 6 -3.30 15.62 4.81
C GLU A 6 -3.26 15.67 6.34
N LYS A 7 -2.19 15.11 6.92
CA LYS A 7 -1.86 15.17 8.36
C LYS A 7 -2.90 14.56 9.31
N GLN A 8 -3.96 13.94 8.79
CA GLN A 8 -4.95 13.24 9.59
C GLN A 8 -4.63 11.75 9.64
N VAL A 9 -4.37 11.26 10.86
CA VAL A 9 -4.07 9.85 11.14
C VAL A 9 -5.34 9.04 11.38
N ASP A 10 -6.23 9.55 12.23
CA ASP A 10 -7.44 8.84 12.62
C ASP A 10 -8.43 8.68 11.45
N GLY A 11 -8.90 7.45 11.25
CA GLY A 11 -9.82 7.11 10.16
C GLY A 11 -9.21 7.26 8.76
N ASN A 12 -7.88 7.20 8.65
CA ASN A 12 -7.18 7.25 7.37
C ASN A 12 -6.92 5.82 6.84
N PRO A 13 -7.72 5.32 5.87
CA PRO A 13 -7.63 3.94 5.43
C PRO A 13 -6.28 3.61 4.77
N VAL A 14 -5.57 4.60 4.23
CA VAL A 14 -4.24 4.37 3.63
C VAL A 14 -3.22 4.07 4.73
N LEU A 15 -3.24 4.83 5.83
CA LEU A 15 -2.38 4.57 6.98
C LEU A 15 -2.76 3.27 7.69
N GLU A 16 -4.04 2.91 7.76
CA GLU A 16 -4.49 1.63 8.31
C GLU A 16 -3.97 0.44 7.49
N ILE A 17 -3.97 0.52 6.16
CA ILE A 17 -3.35 -0.50 5.30
C ILE A 17 -1.85 -0.60 5.57
N CYS A 18 -1.16 0.55 5.69
CA CYS A 18 0.26 0.54 6.07
C CYS A 18 0.45 -0.20 7.40
N LYS A 19 -0.29 0.18 8.45
CA LYS A 19 -0.17 -0.34 9.81
C LYS A 19 -0.44 -1.83 9.91
N PHE A 20 -1.55 -2.29 9.36
CA PHE A 20 -2.09 -3.62 9.62
C PHE A 20 -1.75 -4.65 8.54
N VAL A 21 -1.32 -4.21 7.35
CA VAL A 21 -1.02 -5.11 6.23
C VAL A 21 0.44 -5.00 5.81
N ILE A 22 0.90 -3.79 5.47
CA ILE A 22 2.22 -3.63 4.85
C ILE A 22 3.34 -3.84 5.87
N PHE A 23 3.36 -3.10 6.98
CA PHE A 23 4.42 -3.24 7.98
C PHE A 23 4.57 -4.67 8.53
N PRO A 24 3.47 -5.41 8.82
CA PRO A 24 3.57 -6.83 9.17
C PRO A 24 4.19 -7.70 8.07
N GLU A 25 3.91 -7.43 6.80
CA GLU A 25 4.43 -8.22 5.67
C GLU A 25 5.89 -7.89 5.34
N LEU A 26 6.40 -6.73 5.74
CA LEU A 26 7.81 -6.33 5.52
C LEU A 26 8.81 -7.18 6.32
N LYS A 27 8.38 -7.91 7.36
CA LYS A 27 9.26 -8.82 8.15
C LYS A 27 10.55 -8.16 8.66
N GLY A 28 10.49 -6.88 8.99
CA GLY A 28 11.64 -6.08 9.48
C GLY A 28 12.40 -5.33 8.40
N GLU A 29 12.00 -5.42 7.13
CA GLU A 29 12.45 -4.49 6.08
C GLU A 29 11.76 -3.13 6.20
N SER A 30 12.37 -2.11 5.62
CA SER A 30 11.83 -0.75 5.65
C SER A 30 10.74 -0.52 4.60
N PHE A 31 9.81 0.39 4.91
CA PHE A 31 8.85 0.94 3.95
C PHE A 31 9.51 2.07 3.16
N LEU A 32 9.67 1.86 1.84
CA LEU A 32 10.31 2.80 0.92
C LEU A 32 9.27 3.58 0.11
N ILE A 33 9.37 4.90 0.16
CA ILE A 33 8.65 5.83 -0.72
C ILE A 33 9.64 6.39 -1.74
N GLU A 34 9.53 5.93 -2.98
CA GLU A 34 10.33 6.44 -4.08
C GLU A 34 9.74 7.75 -4.62
N ARG A 35 10.52 8.84 -4.57
CA ARG A 35 10.12 10.13 -5.12
C ARG A 35 11.31 10.87 -5.72
N PRO A 36 11.11 11.67 -6.80
CA PRO A 36 12.18 12.44 -7.42
C PRO A 36 12.94 13.35 -6.44
N GLU A 37 14.24 13.57 -6.66
CA GLU A 37 15.07 14.44 -5.79
C GLU A 37 14.51 15.86 -5.63
N LYS A 38 13.90 16.41 -6.69
CA LYS A 38 13.23 17.73 -6.64
C LYS A 38 12.06 17.82 -5.65
N PHE A 39 11.57 16.69 -5.15
CA PHE A 39 10.52 16.58 -4.13
C PHE A 39 11.06 16.03 -2.79
N GLY A 40 12.37 16.09 -2.57
CA GLY A 40 13.01 15.67 -1.32
C GLY A 40 13.58 14.25 -1.31
N GLY A 41 13.65 13.59 -2.47
CA GLY A 41 14.30 12.27 -2.63
C GLY A 41 13.60 11.13 -1.90
N ASN A 42 14.09 9.90 -2.08
CA ASN A 42 13.46 8.72 -1.47
C ASN A 42 13.38 8.84 0.06
N LEU A 43 12.28 8.35 0.63
CA LEU A 43 12.08 8.25 2.08
C LEU A 43 11.99 6.79 2.50
N GLU A 44 12.60 6.46 3.62
CA GLU A 44 12.63 5.11 4.17
C GLU A 44 12.18 5.14 5.63
N PHE A 45 11.29 4.23 6.01
CA PHE A 45 10.72 4.15 7.35
C PHE A 45 10.88 2.73 7.90
N GLY A 46 11.57 2.57 9.03
CA GLY A 46 11.80 1.29 9.68
C GLY A 46 10.63 0.82 10.55
N SER A 47 9.70 1.72 10.86
CA SER A 47 8.52 1.43 11.68
C SER A 47 7.29 2.22 11.21
N TYR A 48 6.11 1.74 11.60
CA TYR A 48 4.86 2.45 11.31
C TYR A 48 4.83 3.81 12.02
N GLU A 49 5.36 3.88 13.23
CA GLU A 49 5.44 5.09 14.03
C GLU A 49 6.27 6.17 13.33
N GLU A 50 7.38 5.80 12.67
CA GLU A 50 8.17 6.73 11.87
C GLU A 50 7.38 7.27 10.67
N LEU A 51 6.66 6.40 9.95
CA LEU A 51 5.80 6.79 8.83
C LEU A 51 4.67 7.74 9.28
N GLU A 52 3.97 7.40 10.36
CA GLU A 52 2.88 8.21 10.92
C GLU A 52 3.39 9.61 11.32
N ASN A 53 4.53 9.66 12.00
CA ASN A 53 5.17 10.91 12.39
C ASN A 53 5.56 11.78 11.19
N ALA A 54 6.04 11.16 10.11
CA ALA A 54 6.35 11.88 8.87
C ALA A 54 5.09 12.38 8.16
N PHE A 55 4.01 11.58 8.16
CA PHE A 55 2.72 11.96 7.55
C PHE A 55 2.08 13.19 8.21
N VAL A 56 2.19 13.32 9.52
CA VAL A 56 1.69 14.50 10.25
C VAL A 56 2.54 15.75 9.97
N LYS A 57 3.80 15.59 9.57
CA LYS A 57 4.74 16.69 9.35
C LYS A 57 4.75 17.14 7.88
N ASP A 58 5.33 16.33 7.01
CA ASP A 58 5.81 16.73 5.69
C ASP A 58 5.68 15.66 4.60
N LEU A 59 5.26 14.43 4.92
CA LEU A 59 4.95 13.43 3.90
C LEU A 59 3.59 13.71 3.24
N HIS A 60 3.61 13.91 1.92
CA HIS A 60 2.42 14.23 1.14
C HIS A 60 1.53 12.99 0.89
N PRO A 61 0.19 13.11 0.93
CA PRO A 61 -0.71 11.97 0.74
C PRO A 61 -0.59 11.25 -0.60
N LEU A 62 -0.22 11.96 -1.67
CA LEU A 62 0.00 11.33 -2.97
C LEU A 62 1.16 10.34 -2.93
N ASP A 63 2.26 10.71 -2.27
CA ASP A 63 3.45 9.87 -2.15
C ASP A 63 3.13 8.62 -1.32
N LEU A 64 2.44 8.82 -0.18
CA LEU A 64 1.94 7.72 0.64
C LEU A 64 1.02 6.78 -0.13
N LYS A 65 0.04 7.30 -0.88
CA LYS A 65 -0.89 6.49 -1.68
C LYS A 65 -0.16 5.65 -2.73
N ASN A 66 0.79 6.27 -3.45
CA ASN A 66 1.53 5.60 -4.51
C ASN A 66 2.40 4.47 -3.96
N ALA A 67 3.12 4.73 -2.86
CA ALA A 67 3.91 3.71 -2.18
C ALA A 67 3.01 2.57 -1.64
N THR A 68 1.91 2.92 -0.97
CA THR A 68 0.94 1.94 -0.45
C THR A 68 0.41 1.03 -1.56
N ALA A 69 0.00 1.61 -2.71
CA ALA A 69 -0.46 0.85 -3.86
C ALA A 69 0.61 -0.10 -4.42
N SER A 70 1.86 0.36 -4.50
CA SER A 70 2.99 -0.46 -4.95
C SER A 70 3.19 -1.68 -4.03
N TYR A 71 3.20 -1.47 -2.71
CA TYR A 71 3.33 -2.58 -1.76
C TYR A 71 2.14 -3.53 -1.79
N VAL A 72 0.91 -3.02 -1.81
CA VAL A 72 -0.28 -3.88 -1.94
C VAL A 72 -0.21 -4.73 -3.21
N ASN A 73 0.21 -4.16 -4.35
CA ASN A 73 0.40 -4.93 -5.59
C ASN A 73 1.46 -6.03 -5.43
N LYS A 74 2.60 -5.74 -4.79
CA LYS A 74 3.65 -6.74 -4.51
C LYS A 74 3.14 -7.87 -3.60
N ILE A 75 2.35 -7.54 -2.59
CA ILE A 75 1.77 -8.54 -1.68
C ILE A 75 0.76 -9.42 -2.42
N LEU A 76 0.01 -8.86 -3.37
CA LEU A 76 -1.00 -9.58 -4.15
C LEU A 76 -0.45 -10.29 -5.40
N GLU A 77 0.81 -10.06 -5.79
CA GLU A 77 1.45 -10.70 -6.96
C GLU A 77 1.32 -12.23 -6.96
N PRO A 78 1.57 -12.96 -5.85
CA PRO A 78 1.38 -14.42 -5.81
C PRO A 78 -0.06 -14.84 -6.12
N VAL A 79 -1.05 -14.05 -5.68
CA VAL A 79 -2.47 -14.29 -5.95
C VAL A 79 -2.77 -14.07 -7.44
N HIS A 80 -2.28 -12.98 -8.03
CA HIS A 80 -2.40 -12.73 -9.47
C HIS A 80 -1.76 -13.85 -10.30
N ALA A 81 -0.55 -14.28 -9.93
CA ALA A 81 0.16 -15.36 -10.61
C ALA A 81 -0.61 -16.69 -10.52
N TYR A 82 -1.26 -16.97 -9.39
CA TYR A 82 -2.09 -18.16 -9.21
C TYR A 82 -3.29 -18.15 -10.17
N PHE A 83 -4.08 -17.07 -10.19
CA PHE A 83 -5.25 -16.98 -11.08
C PHE A 83 -4.88 -16.95 -12.56
N LYS A 84 -3.69 -16.44 -12.92
CA LYS A 84 -3.17 -16.51 -14.29
C LYS A 84 -2.84 -17.94 -14.72
N LYS A 85 -2.36 -18.78 -13.81
CA LYS A 85 -2.09 -20.21 -14.05
C LYS A 85 -3.37 -21.07 -14.01
N HIS A 86 -4.37 -20.62 -13.25
CA HIS A 86 -5.64 -21.31 -13.02
C HIS A 86 -6.84 -20.45 -13.44
N PRO A 87 -6.99 -20.13 -14.73
CA PRO A 87 -8.05 -19.24 -15.21
C PRO A 87 -9.46 -19.79 -14.94
N GLU A 88 -9.63 -21.11 -14.77
CA GLU A 88 -10.89 -21.75 -14.41
C GLU A 88 -11.46 -21.24 -13.08
N ASN A 89 -10.61 -20.95 -12.09
CA ASN A 89 -11.05 -20.42 -10.80
C ASN A 89 -11.61 -19.01 -10.96
N TYR A 90 -10.93 -18.18 -11.74
CA TYR A 90 -11.38 -16.82 -12.04
C TYR A 90 -12.70 -16.83 -12.84
N ASN A 91 -12.81 -17.70 -13.85
CA ASN A 91 -14.03 -17.87 -14.64
C ASN A 91 -15.20 -18.33 -13.77
N LYS A 92 -14.98 -19.30 -12.87
CA LYS A 92 -16.01 -19.75 -11.93
C LYS A 92 -16.49 -18.62 -11.03
N MET A 93 -15.59 -17.76 -10.55
CA MET A 93 -15.96 -16.57 -9.77
C MET A 93 -16.83 -15.58 -10.58
N LYS A 94 -16.61 -15.47 -11.89
CA LYS A 94 -17.47 -14.69 -12.78
C LYS A 94 -18.85 -15.31 -12.97
N GLU A 95 -18.92 -16.62 -13.21
CA GLU A 95 -20.17 -17.35 -13.40
C GLU A 95 -21.11 -17.22 -12.19
N VAL A 96 -20.55 -17.25 -10.97
CA VAL A 96 -21.35 -17.10 -9.74
C VAL A 96 -21.56 -15.63 -9.33
N GLY A 97 -21.12 -14.66 -10.14
CA GLY A 97 -21.35 -13.23 -9.92
C GLY A 97 -20.51 -12.60 -8.80
N ILE A 98 -19.41 -13.23 -8.38
CA ILE A 98 -18.48 -12.65 -7.39
C ILE A 98 -17.62 -11.55 -8.04
N ILE A 99 -17.22 -11.74 -9.30
CA ILE A 99 -16.42 -10.80 -10.08
C ILE A 99 -17.25 -10.37 -11.29
N GLN A 100 -17.37 -9.07 -11.51
CA GLN A 100 -18.07 -8.48 -12.67
C GLN A 100 -17.19 -8.50 -13.94
#